data_AF-A0A2X1K1Q8-F1
#
_entry.id   AF-A0A2X1K1Q8-F1
#
_cell.length_a   1.000
_cell.length_b   1.000
_cell.length_c   1.000
_cell.angle_alpha   90.00
_cell.angle_beta   90.00
_cell.angle_gamma   90.00
#
_symmetry.space_group_name_H-M   'P 1'
#
loop_
_entity.id
_entity.type
_entity.pdbx_description
1 polymer ?
#
loop_
_entity_poly.entity_id
_entity_poly.type
_entity_poly.pdbx_seq_one_letter_code
_entity_poly.pdbx_strand_id
1 'polypeptide(L)'
;MNSFVNLLKYSDSIPANVYGERILEDTHPLSAAAARSFALANADVVMLVGARLNWLLAHGKKGWAADTQFIQLDIEPQEIDSNRPIAVPVVGDIASSMQGMLAELKQNTFTTPLVWRDILNIHKQQNAQKMHEKLSTDTQTIKLL
;
A
#
# COMPACT_ATOMS: atom_id res chain seq x y z
N MET A 1 3.84 17.89 -4.10
CA MET A 1 3.62 17.10 -5.33
C MET A 1 2.77 15.94 -4.87
N ASN A 2 1.47 15.94 -5.17
CA ASN A 2 0.49 15.11 -4.45
C ASN A 2 0.59 13.64 -4.86
N SER A 3 1.42 12.86 -4.16
CA SER A 3 1.47 11.40 -4.33
C SER A 3 0.28 10.77 -3.60
N PHE A 4 -0.13 9.57 -4.00
CA PHE A 4 -1.20 8.85 -3.32
C PHE A 4 -0.88 7.37 -3.40
N VAL A 5 -0.84 6.71 -2.26
CA VAL A 5 -0.72 5.26 -2.20
C VAL A 5 -2.00 4.70 -1.62
N ASN A 6 -2.75 4.00 -2.48
CA ASN A 6 -3.76 3.08 -2.02
C ASN A 6 -3.03 1.87 -1.42
N LEU A 7 -2.90 1.82 -0.09
CA LEU A 7 -2.55 0.56 0.56
C LEU A 7 -3.79 -0.31 0.61
N LEU A 8 -4.05 -0.99 -0.50
CA LEU A 8 -4.85 -2.20 -0.48
C LEU A 8 -4.07 -3.24 0.33
N LYS A 9 -4.59 -3.51 1.53
CA LYS A 9 -4.24 -4.56 2.49
C LYS A 9 -3.12 -5.50 1.99
N TYR A 10 -1.88 -5.10 2.24
CA TYR A 10 -0.69 -5.86 1.84
C TYR A 10 -0.25 -6.76 3.00
N SER A 11 -0.51 -8.05 2.89
CA SER A 11 0.02 -9.07 3.79
C SER A 11 0.73 -10.14 2.97
N ASP A 12 2.01 -9.92 2.68
CA ASP A 12 2.89 -10.88 2.00
C ASP A 12 3.33 -12.07 2.89
N SER A 13 2.81 -12.18 4.11
CA SER A 13 3.34 -13.13 5.10
C SER A 13 2.30 -14.05 5.75
N ILE A 14 1.12 -14.24 5.16
CA ILE A 14 0.13 -15.21 5.68
C ILE A 14 -0.35 -16.10 4.52
N PRO A 15 -0.31 -17.44 4.66
CA PRO A 15 -0.85 -18.35 3.66
C PRO A 15 -2.30 -18.01 3.34
N ALA A 16 -2.71 -18.20 2.09
CA ALA A 16 -3.97 -17.78 1.48
C ALA A 16 -5.27 -18.37 2.08
N ASN A 17 -5.26 -18.83 3.33
CA ASN A 17 -6.42 -19.44 3.99
C ASN A 17 -6.93 -18.68 5.23
N VAL A 18 -6.46 -17.45 5.52
CA VAL A 18 -6.90 -16.67 6.70
C VAL A 18 -7.19 -15.19 6.37
N TYR A 19 -8.44 -14.90 6.01
CA TYR A 19 -9.15 -13.60 6.06
C TYR A 19 -8.51 -12.32 5.49
N GLY A 20 -8.27 -12.29 4.17
CA GLY A 20 -8.03 -11.02 3.47
C GLY A 20 -7.43 -11.16 2.08
N GLU A 21 -8.05 -11.98 1.23
CA GLU A 21 -7.58 -12.15 -0.14
C GLU A 21 -7.75 -10.85 -0.95
N ARG A 22 -6.62 -10.25 -1.30
CA ARG A 22 -6.30 -9.59 -2.58
C ARG A 22 -7.51 -9.12 -3.39
N ILE A 23 -8.00 -7.91 -3.09
CA ILE A 23 -9.11 -7.26 -3.82
C ILE A 23 -8.72 -6.99 -5.29
N LEU A 24 -7.42 -6.91 -5.61
CA LEU A 24 -6.88 -6.77 -6.96
C LEU A 24 -5.88 -7.90 -7.28
N GLU A 25 -5.78 -8.23 -8.57
CA GLU A 25 -4.72 -9.10 -9.10
C GLU A 25 -3.33 -8.50 -8.82
N ASP A 26 -2.31 -9.35 -8.59
CA ASP A 26 -0.94 -8.90 -8.26
C ASP A 26 -0.32 -8.11 -9.39
N THR A 27 -0.65 -8.52 -10.60
CA THR A 27 -0.14 -7.97 -11.85
C THR A 27 -0.82 -6.66 -12.23
N HIS A 28 -1.78 -6.18 -11.42
CA HIS A 28 -2.53 -4.98 -11.73
C HIS A 28 -1.57 -3.80 -11.92
N PRO A 29 -1.74 -2.95 -12.97
CA PRO A 29 -0.81 -1.86 -13.27
C PRO A 29 -0.65 -0.87 -12.10
N LEU A 30 -1.70 -0.68 -11.29
CA LEU A 30 -1.67 0.19 -10.10
C LEU A 30 -1.12 -0.48 -8.84
N SER A 31 -0.80 -1.77 -8.87
CA SER A 31 -0.16 -2.45 -7.73
C SER A 31 1.24 -1.87 -7.50
N ALA A 32 1.51 -1.43 -6.27
CA ALA A 32 2.81 -0.95 -5.82
C ALA A 32 3.61 -2.02 -5.07
N ALA A 33 3.15 -3.29 -5.07
CA ALA A 33 3.74 -4.43 -4.37
C ALA A 33 5.28 -4.51 -4.57
N ALA A 34 5.71 -4.56 -5.84
CA ALA A 34 7.11 -4.65 -6.22
C ALA A 34 7.94 -3.38 -5.87
N ALA A 35 7.31 -2.28 -5.48
CA ALA A 35 7.96 -1.04 -5.05
C ALA A 35 7.52 -0.61 -3.63
N ARG A 36 7.06 -1.53 -2.78
CA ARG A 36 6.47 -1.24 -1.46
C ARG A 36 7.33 -0.29 -0.61
N SER A 37 8.62 -0.59 -0.45
CA SER A 37 9.51 0.23 0.38
C SER A 37 9.64 1.66 -0.15
N PHE A 38 9.69 1.83 -1.48
CA PHE A 38 9.72 3.14 -2.10
C PHE A 38 8.38 3.87 -1.91
N ALA A 39 7.27 3.18 -2.13
CA ALA A 39 5.93 3.74 -1.97
C ALA A 39 5.71 4.25 -0.53
N LEU A 40 6.03 3.46 0.49
CA LEU A 40 5.88 3.85 1.89
C LEU A 40 6.77 5.02 2.29
N ALA A 41 8.03 5.03 1.81
CA ALA A 41 8.99 6.05 2.18
C ALA A 41 8.75 7.42 1.51
N ASN A 42 7.94 7.47 0.44
CA ASN A 42 7.75 8.69 -0.36
C ASN A 42 6.28 9.13 -0.48
N ALA A 43 5.33 8.39 0.10
CA ALA A 43 3.94 8.80 0.11
C ALA A 43 3.68 9.92 1.13
N ASP A 44 3.13 11.02 0.64
CA ASP A 44 2.56 12.13 1.40
C ASP A 44 1.16 11.81 1.92
N VAL A 45 0.30 11.15 1.12
CA VAL A 45 -1.03 10.68 1.56
C VAL A 45 -1.17 9.17 1.41
N VAL A 46 -1.59 8.52 2.49
CA VAL A 46 -1.87 7.07 2.53
C VAL A 46 -3.27 6.80 3.03
N MET A 47 -4.03 6.04 2.23
CA MET A 47 -5.36 5.56 2.59
C MET A 47 -5.28 4.10 3.05
N LEU A 48 -5.66 3.85 4.31
CA LEU A 48 -5.76 2.55 4.93
C LEU A 48 -7.22 2.08 4.88
N VAL A 49 -7.47 0.92 4.28
CA VAL A 49 -8.82 0.34 4.17
C VAL A 49 -8.86 -0.99 4.91
N GLY A 50 -9.45 -1.01 6.11
CA GLY A 50 -9.48 -2.19 6.98
C GLY A 50 -8.09 -2.72 7.34
N ALA A 51 -7.12 -1.80 7.46
CA ALA A 51 -5.72 -2.10 7.71
C ALA A 51 -5.22 -1.29 8.90
N ARG A 52 -4.67 -1.98 9.90
CA ARG A 52 -4.15 -1.37 11.13
C ARG A 52 -2.67 -1.03 10.98
N LEU A 53 -2.24 0.11 11.52
CA LEU A 53 -0.83 0.51 11.63
C LEU A 53 -0.09 -0.28 12.71
N ASN A 54 -0.11 -1.60 12.63
CA ASN A 54 0.58 -2.48 13.56
C ASN A 54 2.02 -2.77 13.10
N TRP A 55 2.63 -3.82 13.68
CA TRP A 55 4.00 -4.24 13.39
C TRP A 55 4.24 -4.61 11.91
N LEU A 56 3.23 -5.11 11.19
CA LEU A 56 3.33 -5.42 9.74
C LEU A 56 3.59 -4.17 8.91
N LEU A 57 3.07 -3.04 9.37
CA LEU A 57 3.26 -1.72 8.79
C LEU A 57 4.29 -0.89 9.55
N ALA A 58 5.14 -1.53 10.37
CA ALA A 58 6.16 -0.86 11.17
C ALA A 58 5.62 0.33 11.97
N HIS A 59 4.37 0.23 12.43
CA HIS A 59 3.65 1.26 13.16
C HIS A 59 3.49 2.61 12.44
N GLY A 60 3.62 2.66 11.11
CA GLY A 60 3.65 3.93 10.37
C GLY A 60 4.88 4.78 10.69
N LYS A 61 5.98 4.15 11.16
CA LYS A 61 7.21 4.81 11.61
C LYS A 61 8.38 4.45 10.71
N LYS A 62 9.03 3.29 10.95
CA LYS A 62 10.24 2.91 10.22
C LYS A 62 9.91 2.63 8.75
N GLY A 63 10.60 3.32 7.83
CA GLY A 63 10.40 3.15 6.38
C GLY A 63 9.21 3.94 5.81
N TRP A 64 8.59 4.79 6.61
CA TRP A 64 7.54 5.72 6.18
C TRP A 64 8.10 7.14 6.05
N ALA A 65 7.49 7.98 5.22
CA ALA A 65 7.78 9.40 5.23
C ALA A 65 7.38 10.01 6.59
N ALA A 66 8.15 10.99 7.06
CA ALA A 66 7.98 11.55 8.40
C ALA A 66 6.63 12.28 8.57
N ASP A 67 6.14 12.86 7.48
CA ASP A 67 4.98 13.73 7.35
C ASP A 67 3.80 13.07 6.61
N THR A 68 3.81 11.74 6.43
CA THR A 68 2.68 11.01 5.83
C THR A 68 1.38 11.33 6.56
N GLN A 69 0.38 11.78 5.81
CA GLN A 69 -0.99 11.98 6.25
C GLN A 69 -1.81 10.72 5.99
N PHE A 70 -2.55 10.29 7.01
CA PHE A 70 -3.34 9.07 6.95
C PHE A 70 -4.83 9.36 6.82
N ILE A 71 -5.47 8.66 5.88
CA ILE A 71 -6.91 8.43 5.84
C ILE A 71 -7.12 6.99 6.31
N GLN A 72 -7.95 6.75 7.32
CA GLN A 72 -8.16 5.39 7.84
C GLN A 72 -9.65 5.05 7.88
N LEU A 73 -10.02 4.01 7.12
CA LEU A 73 -11.34 3.39 7.14
C LEU A 73 -11.27 2.18 8.06
N ASP A 74 -11.94 2.27 9.20
CA ASP A 74 -12.04 1.19 10.17
C ASP A 74 -13.43 1.19 10.83
N ILE A 75 -13.90 0.01 11.22
CA ILE A 75 -15.17 -0.12 11.94
C ILE A 75 -14.98 0.14 13.44
N GLU A 76 -13.77 -0.08 13.95
CA GLU A 76 -13.45 0.11 15.36
C GLU A 76 -12.90 1.53 15.59
N PRO A 77 -13.63 2.43 16.26
CA PRO A 77 -13.16 3.78 16.52
C PRO A 77 -11.90 3.82 17.40
N GLN A 78 -11.66 2.82 18.24
CA GLN A 78 -10.49 2.75 19.11
C GLN A 78 -9.16 2.51 18.37
N GLU A 79 -9.21 2.05 17.12
CA GLU A 79 -8.01 1.83 16.30
C GLU A 79 -7.48 3.14 15.68
N ILE A 80 -8.31 4.19 15.64
CA ILE A 80 -7.91 5.52 15.19
C ILE A 80 -6.91 6.12 16.18
N ASP A 81 -5.87 6.78 15.66
CA ASP A 81 -4.77 7.40 16.42
C ASP A 81 -3.93 6.45 17.31
N SER A 82 -4.13 5.14 17.18
CA SER A 82 -3.44 4.11 17.98
C SER A 82 -1.91 4.13 17.85
N ASN A 83 -1.38 4.47 16.67
CA ASN A 83 0.06 4.44 16.38
C ASN A 83 0.63 5.75 15.79
N ARG A 84 -0.15 6.41 14.93
CA ARG A 84 0.14 7.70 14.29
C ARG A 84 -1.16 8.50 14.25
N PRO A 85 -1.11 9.84 14.35
CA PRO A 85 -2.28 10.67 14.13
C PRO A 85 -2.89 10.42 12.73
N ILE A 86 -4.20 10.25 12.69
CA ILE A 86 -5.00 10.03 11.49
C ILE A 86 -5.65 11.36 11.10
N ALA A 87 -5.27 11.89 9.93
CA ALA A 87 -5.75 13.19 9.48
C ALA A 87 -7.24 13.14 9.10
N VAL A 88 -7.70 12.03 8.54
CA VAL A 88 -9.10 11.83 8.14
C VAL A 88 -9.58 10.45 8.61
N PRO A 89 -10.17 10.34 9.81
CA PRO A 89 -10.78 9.10 10.26
C PRO A 89 -12.14 8.90 9.61
N VAL A 90 -12.38 7.70 9.07
CA VAL A 90 -13.67 7.29 8.50
C VAL A 90 -14.13 6.06 9.28
N VAL A 91 -14.89 6.30 10.35
CA VAL A 91 -15.38 5.24 11.23
C VAL A 91 -16.69 4.68 10.70
N GLY A 92 -16.70 3.40 10.36
CA GLY A 92 -17.88 2.71 9.86
C GLY A 92 -17.54 1.41 9.15
N ASP A 93 -18.58 0.71 8.69
CA ASP A 93 -18.34 -0.46 7.86
C ASP A 93 -17.70 -0.03 6.51
N ILE A 94 -16.76 -0.86 6.03
CA ILE A 94 -15.96 -0.52 4.84
C ILE A 94 -16.84 -0.42 3.59
N ALA A 95 -17.88 -1.25 3.46
CA ALA A 95 -18.71 -1.27 2.26
C ALA A 95 -19.51 0.03 2.11
N SER A 96 -20.20 0.47 3.16
CA SER A 96 -20.95 1.73 3.19
C SER A 96 -20.01 2.93 3.05
N SER A 97 -18.86 2.90 3.72
CA SER A 97 -17.86 3.97 3.63
C SER A 97 -17.34 4.12 2.19
N MET A 98 -16.99 3.02 1.53
CA MET A 98 -16.53 3.04 0.14
C MET A 98 -17.63 3.48 -0.84
N GLN A 99 -18.89 3.13 -0.60
CA GLN A 99 -20.01 3.62 -1.41
C GLN A 99 -20.14 5.14 -1.32
N GLY A 100 -20.06 5.70 -0.11
CA GLY A 100 -20.07 7.15 0.11
C GLY A 100 -18.90 7.85 -0.59
N MET A 101 -17.69 7.32 -0.43
CA MET A 101 -16.50 7.87 -1.11
C MET A 101 -16.61 7.82 -2.63
N LEU A 102 -17.16 6.74 -3.20
CA LEU A 102 -17.36 6.62 -4.63
C LEU A 102 -18.41 7.60 -5.15
N ALA A 103 -19.50 7.80 -4.40
CA ALA A 103 -20.52 8.78 -4.74
C ALA A 103 -19.94 10.21 -4.77
N GLU A 104 -19.13 10.55 -3.77
CA GLU A 104 -18.43 11.83 -3.67
C GLU A 104 -17.41 12.00 -4.80
N LEU A 105 -16.60 10.98 -5.08
CA LEU A 105 -15.60 11.00 -6.16
C LEU A 105 -16.21 11.20 -7.54
N LYS A 106 -17.45 10.72 -7.77
CA LYS A 106 -18.18 10.95 -9.03
C LYS A 106 -18.57 12.43 -9.21
N GLN A 107 -18.86 13.13 -8.12
CA GLN A 107 -19.16 14.57 -8.15
C GLN A 107 -17.86 15.40 -8.20
N ASN A 108 -16.83 14.94 -7.50
CA ASN A 108 -15.55 15.63 -7.32
C ASN A 108 -14.40 14.78 -7.85
N THR A 109 -14.37 14.60 -9.18
CA THR A 109 -13.36 13.75 -9.82
C THR A 109 -11.97 14.35 -9.68
N PHE A 110 -11.01 13.50 -9.34
CA PHE A 110 -9.59 13.80 -9.42
C PHE A 110 -8.84 12.58 -9.94
N THR A 111 -7.63 12.80 -10.42
CA THR A 111 -6.74 11.72 -10.85
C THR A 111 -5.39 11.89 -10.19
N THR A 112 -4.78 10.78 -9.80
CA THR A 112 -3.43 10.78 -9.26
C THR A 112 -2.43 11.32 -10.28
N PRO A 113 -1.48 12.19 -9.89
CA PRO A 113 -0.48 12.72 -10.79
C PRO A 113 0.24 11.61 -11.57
N LEU A 114 0.35 11.80 -12.90
CA LEU A 114 1.01 10.84 -13.79
C LEU A 114 2.46 10.59 -13.36
N VAL A 115 3.18 11.65 -13.00
CA VAL A 115 4.59 11.58 -12.59
C VAL A 115 4.79 10.62 -11.41
N TRP A 116 3.88 10.61 -10.43
CA TRP A 116 3.96 9.67 -9.31
C TRP A 116 3.83 8.22 -9.76
N ARG A 117 2.88 7.95 -10.66
CA ARG A 117 2.67 6.61 -11.24
C ARG A 117 3.89 6.16 -12.05
N ASP A 118 4.49 7.06 -12.81
CA ASP A 118 5.67 6.77 -13.62
C ASP A 118 6.89 6.44 -12.74
N ILE A 119 7.12 7.22 -11.68
CA ILE A 119 8.20 6.96 -10.71
C ILE A 119 8.00 5.61 -10.01
N LEU A 120 6.76 5.27 -9.61
CA LEU A 120 6.45 3.96 -9.05
C LEU A 120 6.75 2.84 -10.04
N ASN A 121 6.38 3.01 -11.31
CA ASN A 121 6.63 2.01 -12.35
C ASN A 121 8.13 1.79 -12.60
N ILE A 122 8.94 2.85 -12.58
CA ILE A 122 10.41 2.75 -12.65
C ILE A 122 10.94 1.88 -11.51
N HIS A 123 10.52 2.15 -10.26
CA HIS A 123 10.98 1.37 -9.10
C HIS A 123 10.47 -0.08 -9.13
N LYS A 124 9.25 -0.32 -9.62
CA LYS A 124 8.72 -1.68 -9.83
C LYS A 124 9.59 -2.47 -10.80
N GLN A 125 9.94 -1.87 -11.94
CA GLN A 125 10.78 -2.51 -12.96
C GLN A 125 12.19 -2.80 -12.44
N GLN A 126 12.82 -1.82 -11.77
CA GLN A 126 14.15 -1.99 -11.19
C GLN A 126 14.19 -3.12 -10.15
N ASN A 127 13.17 -3.20 -9.28
CA ASN A 127 13.12 -4.25 -8.27
C ASN A 127 12.83 -5.62 -8.89
N ALA A 128 11.96 -5.70 -9.89
CA ALA A 128 11.72 -6.94 -10.63
C ALA A 128 12.98 -7.45 -11.34
N GLN A 129 13.75 -6.54 -11.96
CA GLN A 129 15.03 -6.89 -12.59
C GLN A 129 16.05 -7.40 -11.57
N LYS A 130 16.24 -6.70 -10.45
CA LYS A 130 17.14 -7.14 -9.37
C LYS A 130 16.76 -8.50 -8.80
N MET A 131 15.47 -8.78 -8.68
CA MET A 131 14.98 -10.10 -8.25
C MET A 131 15.31 -11.18 -9.28
N HIS A 132 15.12 -10.88 -10.57
CA HIS A 132 15.48 -11.80 -11.65
C HIS A 132 16.99 -12.12 -11.67
N GLU A 133 17.84 -11.11 -11.49
CA GLU A 133 19.30 -11.26 -11.43
C GLU A 133 19.76 -12.10 -10.24
N LYS A 134 19.12 -11.95 -9.06
CA LYS A 134 19.44 -12.78 -7.88
C LYS A 134 19.08 -14.24 -8.12
N LEU A 135 17.89 -14.50 -8.65
CA LEU A 135 17.42 -15.87 -8.93
C LEU A 135 18.29 -16.59 -9.97
N SER A 136 18.79 -15.86 -10.97
CA SER A 136 19.68 -16.43 -11.98
C SER A 136 21.09 -16.70 -11.44
N THR A 137 21.56 -15.93 -10.45
CA THR A 137 22.86 -16.13 -9.80
C THR A 137 22.85 -17.31 -8.83
N ASP A 138 21.81 -17.44 -7.99
CA ASP A 138 21.68 -18.54 -7.02
C ASP A 138 21.55 -19.92 -7.69
N THR A 139 20.99 -19.97 -8.90
CA THR A 139 20.87 -21.22 -9.68
C THR A 139 22.25 -21.71 -10.19
N GLN A 140 23.23 -20.84 -10.35
CA GLN A 140 24.58 -21.22 -10.80
C GLN A 140 25.43 -21.82 -9.66
N THR A 141 25.24 -21.37 -8.42
CA THR A 141 26.04 -21.82 -7.27
C THR A 141 25.73 -23.26 -6.85
N ILE A 142 24.53 -23.78 -7.16
CA ILE A 142 24.11 -25.14 -6.76
C ILE A 142 24.64 -26.23 -7.71
N LYS A 143 25.16 -25.89 -8.89
CA LYS A 143 25.64 -26.87 -9.89
C LYS A 143 27.13 -27.29 -9.76
N LEU A 144 27.79 -26.98 -8.63
CA LEU A 144 29.24 -27.20 -8.44
C LEU A 144 29.62 -28.06 -7.22
N LEU A 145 28.70 -28.90 -6.72
CA LEU A 145 28.99 -29.98 -5.75
C LEU A 145 28.47 -31.31 -6.31
#